data_AF-A0A7V9FYT5-F1
#
_entry.id   AF-A0A7V9FYT5-F1
#
_cell.length_a   1.000
_cell.length_b   1.000
_cell.length_c   1.000
_cell.angle_alpha   90.00
_cell.angle_beta   90.00
_cell.angle_gamma   90.00
#
_symmetry.space_group_name_H-M   'P 1'
#
loop_
_entity.id
_entity.type
_entity.pdbx_description
1 polymer ?
#
loop_
_entity_poly.entity_id
_entity_poly.type
_entity_poly.pdbx_seq_one_letter_code
_entity_poly.pdbx_strand_id
1 'polypeptide(L)'
;MATTEHASRRTQTPWGTASVVEELTVAQRAGEKRFGSTVQLLETAKGERLVRFAYSTGGLARRGPVTLRLRDLERLRAGLAEHPELARALGLDGGGV
;
A
#
# COMPACT_ATOMS: atom_id res chain seq x y z
N MET A 1 -16.72 -8.07 2.28
CA MET A 1 -15.86 -6.90 1.97
C MET A 1 -15.44 -7.04 0.53
N ALA A 2 -15.85 -6.11 -0.35
CA ALA A 2 -15.67 -6.27 -1.79
C ALA A 2 -14.19 -6.09 -2.17
N THR A 3 -13.50 -7.20 -2.43
CA THR A 3 -12.19 -7.20 -3.09
C THR A 3 -12.45 -6.94 -4.57
N THR A 4 -12.36 -5.69 -4.99
CA THR A 4 -12.54 -5.36 -6.42
C THR A 4 -11.30 -5.81 -7.19
N GLU A 5 -11.46 -6.83 -8.02
CA GLU A 5 -10.44 -7.32 -8.93
C GLU A 5 -10.06 -6.20 -9.91
N HIS A 6 -8.78 -5.77 -9.90
CA HIS A 6 -8.30 -4.60 -10.65
C HIS A 6 -7.17 -4.90 -11.63
N ALA A 7 -7.00 -6.18 -12.02
CA ALA A 7 -5.91 -6.64 -12.88
C ALA A 7 -5.74 -5.85 -14.20
N SER A 8 -6.80 -5.22 -14.72
CA SER A 8 -6.76 -4.44 -15.96
C SER A 8 -6.10 -3.05 -15.83
N ARG A 9 -5.97 -2.49 -14.62
CA ARG A 9 -5.41 -1.15 -14.40
C ARG A 9 -3.88 -1.21 -14.34
N ARG A 10 -3.21 -0.59 -15.31
CA ARG A 10 -1.73 -0.46 -15.32
C ARG A 10 -1.25 0.83 -14.68
N THR A 11 -0.04 0.81 -14.14
CA THR A 11 0.57 1.95 -13.46
C THR A 11 2.10 1.94 -13.61
N GLN A 12 2.73 3.11 -13.48
CA GLN A 12 4.18 3.23 -13.50
C GLN A 12 4.77 3.08 -12.10
N THR A 13 5.89 2.37 -12.03
CA THR A 13 6.73 2.21 -10.84
C THR A 13 8.18 2.51 -11.21
N PRO A 14 9.08 2.69 -10.22
CA PRO A 14 10.51 2.81 -10.49
C PRO A 14 11.14 1.62 -11.25
N TRP A 15 10.48 0.46 -11.27
CA TRP A 15 10.94 -0.75 -11.95
C TRP A 15 10.20 -1.04 -13.27
N GLY A 16 9.44 -0.06 -13.76
CA GLY A 16 8.64 -0.17 -14.98
C GLY A 16 7.15 -0.32 -14.70
N THR A 17 6.42 -0.72 -15.74
CA THR A 17 4.96 -0.86 -15.69
C THR A 17 4.55 -2.09 -14.87
N ALA A 18 3.52 -1.91 -14.04
CA ALA A 18 2.89 -2.98 -13.28
C ALA A 18 1.36 -2.93 -13.42
N SER A 19 0.69 -4.07 -13.31
CA SER A 19 -0.76 -4.17 -13.13
C SER A 19 -1.10 -4.02 -11.65
N VAL A 20 -2.22 -3.36 -11.35
CA VAL A 20 -2.81 -3.36 -10.01
C VAL A 20 -3.50 -4.70 -9.82
N VAL A 21 -3.04 -5.52 -8.88
CA VAL A 21 -3.68 -6.78 -8.53
C VAL A 21 -4.83 -6.54 -7.56
N GLU A 22 -4.56 -5.73 -6.53
CA GLU A 22 -5.49 -5.41 -5.47
C GLU A 22 -5.30 -3.96 -5.01
N GLU A 23 -6.37 -3.32 -4.57
CA GLU A 23 -6.36 -1.95 -4.06
C GLU A 23 -7.29 -1.80 -2.86
N LEU A 24 -6.77 -1.21 -1.78
CA LEU A 24 -7.52 -0.71 -0.64
C LEU A 24 -7.39 0.81 -0.61
N THR A 25 -8.53 1.51 -0.58
CA THR A 25 -8.55 2.97 -0.35
C THR A 25 -9.32 3.28 0.92
N VAL A 26 -8.66 3.98 1.85
CA VAL A 26 -9.23 4.47 3.11
C VAL A 26 -9.52 5.96 2.96
N ALA A 27 -10.80 6.34 2.93
CA ALA A 27 -11.20 7.74 2.92
C ALA A 27 -10.97 8.39 4.28
N GLN A 28 -10.35 9.57 4.31
CA GLN A 28 -9.94 10.28 5.51
C GLN A 28 -10.30 11.77 5.44
N ARG A 29 -10.39 12.40 6.61
CA ARG A 29 -10.70 13.82 6.76
C ARG A 29 -9.84 14.46 7.83
N ALA A 30 -9.45 15.72 7.61
CA ALA A 30 -8.81 16.58 8.60
C ALA A 30 -9.38 17.99 8.47
N GLY A 31 -10.29 18.37 9.37
CA GLY A 31 -11.18 19.51 9.17
C GLY A 31 -11.98 19.36 7.87
N GLU A 32 -11.99 20.40 7.05
CA GLU A 32 -12.65 20.38 5.73
C GLU A 32 -11.88 19.60 4.65
N LYS A 33 -10.61 19.26 4.90
CA LYS A 33 -9.78 18.57 3.91
C LYS A 33 -10.18 17.11 3.81
N ARG A 34 -10.47 16.65 2.59
CA ARG A 34 -10.71 15.24 2.26
C ARG A 34 -9.53 14.67 1.48
N PHE A 35 -9.04 13.52 1.93
CA PHE A 35 -7.95 12.79 1.30
C PHE A 35 -8.17 11.29 1.47
N GLY A 36 -7.40 10.48 0.76
CA GLY A 36 -7.45 9.03 0.88
C GLY A 36 -6.05 8.45 1.01
N SER A 37 -5.90 7.44 1.85
CA SER A 37 -4.72 6.57 1.82
C SER A 37 -5.04 5.35 0.98
N THR A 38 -4.20 5.08 -0.01
CA THR A 38 -4.35 3.94 -0.92
C THR A 38 -3.19 2.98 -0.73
N VAL A 39 -3.49 1.70 -0.55
CA VAL A 39 -2.53 0.60 -0.54
C VAL A 39 -2.84 -0.30 -1.72
N GLN A 40 -1.86 -0.56 -2.57
CA GLN A 40 -2.01 -1.42 -3.74
C GLN A 40 -1.02 -2.58 -3.69
N LEU A 41 -1.49 -3.77 -4.05
CA LEU A 41 -0.65 -4.85 -4.52
C LEU A 41 -0.48 -4.71 -6.02
N LEU A 42 0.75 -4.65 -6.50
CA LEU A 42 1.09 -4.55 -7.91
C LEU A 42 1.86 -5.79 -8.36
N GLU A 43 1.74 -6.12 -9.64
CA GLU A 43 2.54 -7.18 -10.27
C GLU A 43 3.17 -6.66 -11.57
N THR A 44 4.48 -6.85 -11.71
CA THR A 44 5.19 -6.47 -12.94
C THR A 44 4.97 -7.50 -14.04
N ALA A 45 5.30 -7.15 -15.29
CA ALA A 45 5.24 -8.10 -16.40
C ALA A 45 6.15 -9.35 -16.22
N LYS A 46 7.11 -9.29 -15.28
CA LYS A 46 7.99 -10.41 -14.92
C LYS A 46 7.47 -11.24 -13.74
N GLY A 47 6.27 -10.96 -13.24
CA GLY A 47 5.66 -11.63 -12.07
C GLY A 47 6.17 -11.14 -10.71
N GLU A 48 6.99 -10.08 -10.66
CA GLU A 48 7.44 -9.51 -9.39
C GLU A 48 6.31 -8.74 -8.70
N ARG A 49 6.08 -9.00 -7.41
CA ARG A 49 5.07 -8.30 -6.61
C ARG A 49 5.64 -7.11 -5.86
N LEU A 50 4.89 -6.02 -5.83
CA LEU A 50 5.21 -4.77 -5.15
C LEU A 50 4.05 -4.32 -4.28
N VAL A 51 4.32 -3.67 -3.16
CA VAL A 51 3.31 -2.99 -2.35
C VAL A 51 3.51 -1.49 -2.44
N ARG A 52 2.47 -0.77 -2.85
CA ARG A 52 2.52 0.69 -3.02
C ARG A 52 1.60 1.38 -2.04
N PHE A 53 2.16 2.31 -1.27
CA PHE A 53 1.44 3.24 -0.42
C PHE A 53 1.39 4.60 -1.11
N ALA A 54 0.19 5.13 -1.31
CA ALA A 54 -0.04 6.42 -1.93
C ALA A 54 -1.01 7.24 -1.09
N TYR A 55 -0.83 8.56 -1.07
CA TYR A 55 -1.87 9.46 -0.59
C TYR A 55 -2.54 10.13 -1.78
N SER A 56 -3.86 10.29 -1.70
CA SER A 56 -4.66 10.96 -2.70
C SER A 56 -5.40 12.15 -2.09
N THR A 57 -5.53 13.23 -2.86
CA THR A 57 -6.39 14.37 -2.51
C THR A 57 -7.31 14.61 -3.70
N GLY A 58 -8.63 14.62 -3.48
CA GLY A 58 -9.59 14.70 -4.59
C GLY A 58 -9.50 13.52 -5.57
N GLY A 59 -9.16 12.31 -5.08
CA GLY A 59 -9.07 11.10 -5.89
C GLY A 59 -7.79 10.95 -6.74
N LEU A 60 -6.93 11.96 -6.77
CA LEU A 60 -5.65 11.93 -7.47
C LEU A 60 -4.51 11.70 -6.50
N ALA A 61 -3.64 10.72 -6.79
CA ALA A 61 -2.41 10.50 -6.03
C ALA A 61 -1.53 11.75 -6.13
N ARG A 62 -1.13 12.31 -4.98
CA ARG A 62 -0.21 13.44 -4.93
C ARG A 62 1.05 13.01 -4.16
N ARG A 63 2.22 13.42 -4.66
CA ARG A 63 3.59 13.04 -4.23
C ARG A 63 3.95 11.56 -4.36
N GLY A 64 5.24 11.34 -4.62
CA GLY A 64 5.83 10.07 -5.04
C GLY A 64 5.38 8.91 -4.16
N PRO A 65 4.52 8.02 -4.67
CA PRO A 65 4.05 6.90 -3.88
C PRO A 65 5.23 6.03 -3.47
N VAL A 66 5.23 5.60 -2.21
CA VAL A 66 6.28 4.71 -1.68
C VAL A 66 5.95 3.31 -2.15
N THR A 67 6.81 2.77 -3.01
CA THR A 67 6.65 1.41 -3.55
C THR A 67 7.76 0.53 -2.98
N LEU A 68 7.37 -0.54 -2.30
CA LEU A 68 8.26 -1.53 -1.71
C LEU A 68 8.24 -2.81 -2.54
N ARG A 69 9.40 -3.43 -2.75
CA ARG A 69 9.44 -4.83 -3.18
C ARG A 69 9.13 -5.74 -2.01
N LEU A 70 8.77 -7.00 -2.29
CA LEU A 70 8.50 -7.98 -1.22
C LEU A 70 9.66 -8.11 -0.20
N ARG A 71 10.91 -8.10 -0.66
CA ARG A 71 12.09 -8.13 0.22
C ARG A 71 12.21 -6.91 1.14
N ASP A 72 11.76 -5.74 0.70
CA ASP A 72 11.77 -4.53 1.52
C ASP A 72 10.62 -4.58 2.54
N LEU A 73 9.50 -5.21 2.16
CA LEU A 73 8.38 -5.51 3.05
C LEU A 73 8.75 -6.55 4.13
N GLU A 74 9.60 -7.52 3.81
CA GLU A 74 10.18 -8.44 4.80
C GLU A 74 11.02 -7.69 5.84
N ARG A 75 11.85 -6.75 5.40
CA ARG A 75 12.63 -5.89 6.31
C ARG A 75 11.73 -5.00 7.16
N LEU A 76 10.65 -4.46 6.59
CA LEU A 76 9.65 -3.71 7.36
C LEU A 76 9.04 -4.59 8.46
N ARG A 77 8.61 -5.81 8.13
CA ARG A 77 8.05 -6.75 9.12
C ARG A 77 9.05 -7.11 10.21
N ALA A 78 10.31 -7.35 9.84
CA ALA A 78 11.37 -7.62 10.82
C ALA A 78 11.60 -6.42 11.75
N GLY A 79 11.69 -5.21 11.20
CA GLY A 79 11.86 -3.99 12.01
C GLY A 79 10.67 -3.73 12.94
N LEU A 80 9.43 -4.04 12.52
CA LEU A 80 8.26 -3.92 13.40
C LEU A 80 8.37 -4.80 14.66
N ALA A 81 9.04 -5.96 14.59
CA ALA A 81 9.29 -6.79 15.77
C ALA A 81 10.15 -6.10 16.84
N GLU A 82 11.00 -5.15 16.43
CA GLU A 82 11.83 -4.33 17.31
C GLU A 82 11.10 -3.06 17.79
N HIS A 83 9.90 -2.78 17.27
CA HIS A 83 9.09 -1.58 17.56
C HIS A 83 7.67 -1.96 18.03
N PRO A 84 7.51 -2.44 19.28
CA PRO A 84 6.28 -3.09 19.73
C PRO A 84 5.04 -2.18 19.71
N GLU A 85 5.17 -0.90 20.05
CA GLU A 85 4.04 0.03 19.99
C GLU A 85 3.56 0.28 18.56
N LEU A 86 4.48 0.32 17.59
CA LEU A 86 4.12 0.46 16.19
C LEU A 86 3.51 -0.83 15.63
N ALA A 87 4.07 -2.00 15.99
CA ALA A 87 3.49 -3.29 15.63
C ALA A 87 2.07 -3.44 16.18
N ARG A 88 1.84 -3.09 17.45
CA ARG A 88 0.51 -3.10 18.08
C ARG A 88 -0.48 -2.19 17.36
N ALA A 89 -0.07 -0.97 17.04
CA ALA A 89 -0.93 -0.03 16.30
C ALA A 89 -1.35 -0.56 14.91
N LEU A 90 -0.54 -1.43 14.31
CA LEU A 90 -0.83 -2.10 13.04
C LEU A 90 -1.52 -3.46 13.20
N GLY A 91 -1.73 -3.95 14.43
CA GLY A 91 -2.25 -5.31 14.69
C GLY A 91 -1.28 -6.43 14.27
N LEU A 92 0.02 -6.15 14.28
CA LEU A 92 1.10 -7.06 13.83
C LEU A 92 2.01 -7.52 14.98
N ASP A 93 1.64 -7.28 16.24
CA ASP A 93 2.37 -7.71 17.44
C ASP A 93 2.10 -9.18 17.84
N GLY A 94 1.38 -9.94 17.01
CA GLY A 94 1.05 -11.35 17.25
C GLY A 94 -0.16 -11.57 18.16
N GLY A 95 -0.72 -10.51 18.75
CA GLY A 95 -2.03 -10.51 19.39
C GLY A 95 -3.08 -10.14 18.37
N GLY A 96 -3.66 -11.14 17.68
CA GLY A 96 -4.72 -10.91 16.70
C GLY A 96 -5.87 -10.08 17.28
N VAL A 97 -6.41 -9.17 16.46
CA VAL A 97 -7.67 -8.45 16.73
C VAL A 97 -8.86 -9.36 16.47
#